data_AF-A0A1A0FJV7-F1
#
_entry.id   AF-A0A1A0FJV7-F1
#
_cell.length_a   1.000
_cell.length_b   1.000
_cell.length_c   1.000
_cell.angle_alpha   90.00
_cell.angle_beta   90.00
_cell.angle_gamma   90.00
#
_symmetry.space_group_name_H-M   'P 1'
#
loop_
_entity.id
_entity.type
_entity.pdbx_description
1 polymer ?
#
loop_
_entity_poly.entity_id
_entity_poly.type
_entity_poly.pdbx_seq_one_letter_code
_entity_poly.pdbx_strand_id
1 'polypeptide(L)'
;MSDSLAEKPRVRVPAYDVNETSETPKPAKAEAFSFGEPTPVIDGYDFFYTGCWMLGNEWYEPPVDFPALSQTYRATAHHGSAIQVKRNILVRSFIPHPLLSRQAFSALATDYLVFGNCYLEKIYGRLNRLLALKPARAKYVRRGADLNRYFWVPNWSERSEFDEGSIIHLLEPDINQEVYGVPDYLGALQSIYLNENATLFRRKYYLNGSHAGFVMYVSDTAQNQEDIDAMRAALKESKGVGNFRNLFLYSPNGKKDGIQIIPISEVAAKDDFAAIKNITRDDQLAGHRIPPQLMGIIPNNTGGFGDVEKAAKVFVTNELEPVQAVFSEINDLLGEEVIRFKEYSLDPQ
;
A
#
# COMPACT_ATOMS: atom_id res chain seq x y z
N MET A 1 -97.85 -51.27 -3.71
CA MET A 1 -97.02 -51.89 -2.64
C MET A 1 -95.76 -52.41 -3.31
N SER A 2 -94.55 -51.97 -3.05
CA SER A 2 -94.01 -50.83 -2.30
C SER A 2 -92.49 -50.95 -2.44
N ASP A 3 -91.89 -49.88 -2.94
CA ASP A 3 -90.50 -49.41 -2.95
C ASP A 3 -89.31 -50.34 -2.61
N SER A 4 -88.35 -50.22 -3.53
CA SER A 4 -86.92 -50.51 -3.39
C SER A 4 -86.21 -49.52 -2.46
N LEU A 5 -85.36 -50.02 -1.55
CA LEU A 5 -84.26 -49.24 -0.97
C LEU A 5 -83.02 -50.12 -0.87
N ALA A 6 -81.97 -49.72 -1.58
CA ALA A 6 -80.66 -50.37 -1.63
C ALA A 6 -79.92 -50.27 -0.29
N GLU A 7 -79.43 -51.40 0.21
CA GLU A 7 -78.76 -51.52 1.50
C GLU A 7 -77.26 -51.20 1.37
N LYS A 8 -76.77 -50.23 2.15
CA LYS A 8 -75.38 -49.74 2.13
C LYS A 8 -74.41 -50.82 2.64
N PRO A 9 -73.30 -51.13 1.92
CA PRO A 9 -72.30 -52.05 2.42
C PRO A 9 -71.46 -51.41 3.53
N ARG A 10 -71.54 -51.99 4.74
CA ARG A 10 -70.70 -51.66 5.89
C ARG A 10 -69.28 -52.19 5.65
N VAL A 11 -68.32 -51.30 5.43
CA VAL A 11 -66.89 -51.63 5.34
C VAL A 11 -66.28 -51.59 6.74
N ARG A 12 -65.63 -52.68 7.16
CA ARG A 12 -64.80 -52.74 8.39
C ARG A 12 -63.54 -51.90 8.18
N VAL A 13 -63.28 -50.98 9.11
CA VAL A 13 -62.03 -50.21 9.18
C VAL A 13 -60.91 -51.11 9.71
N PRO A 14 -59.75 -51.24 9.04
CA PRO A 14 -58.56 -51.82 9.65
C PRO A 14 -57.96 -50.85 10.67
N ALA A 15 -57.35 -51.39 11.73
CA ALA A 15 -56.62 -50.62 12.72
C ALA A 15 -55.46 -49.85 12.08
N TYR A 16 -55.28 -48.58 12.45
CA TYR A 16 -54.09 -47.82 12.10
C TYR A 16 -52.89 -48.39 12.89
N ASP A 17 -51.98 -49.07 12.20
CA ASP A 17 -50.59 -49.18 12.66
C ASP A 17 -49.92 -47.84 12.39
N VAL A 18 -49.47 -47.18 13.46
CA VAL A 18 -48.63 -45.99 13.38
C VAL A 18 -47.25 -46.46 12.92
N ASN A 19 -47.02 -46.46 11.61
CA ASN A 19 -45.66 -46.45 11.09
C ASN A 19 -45.08 -45.08 11.39
N GLU A 20 -44.36 -44.98 12.52
CA GLU A 20 -43.39 -43.92 12.76
C GLU A 20 -42.45 -43.86 11.56
N THR A 21 -42.61 -42.82 10.74
CA THR A 21 -41.55 -42.38 9.83
C THR A 21 -40.36 -42.03 10.70
N SER A 22 -39.41 -42.96 10.81
CA SER A 22 -38.07 -42.71 11.30
C SER A 22 -37.40 -41.75 10.31
N GLU A 23 -37.51 -40.45 10.59
CA GLU A 23 -36.60 -39.47 9.99
C GLU A 23 -35.19 -39.81 10.48
N THR A 24 -34.40 -40.44 9.60
CA THR A 24 -32.95 -40.55 9.78
C THR A 24 -32.38 -39.15 10.00
N PRO A 25 -31.64 -38.88 11.08
CA PRO A 25 -31.04 -37.57 11.31
C PRO A 25 -30.07 -37.28 10.16
N LYS A 26 -30.26 -36.13 9.50
CA LYS A 26 -29.33 -35.65 8.47
C LYS A 26 -27.91 -35.64 9.06
N PRO A 27 -26.89 -36.19 8.37
CA PRO A 27 -25.53 -36.15 8.88
C PRO A 27 -25.11 -34.70 9.06
N ALA A 28 -24.57 -34.37 10.23
CA ALA A 28 -24.02 -33.06 10.53
C ALA A 28 -22.98 -32.71 9.46
N LYS A 29 -23.21 -31.63 8.70
CA LYS A 29 -22.25 -31.11 7.74
C LYS A 29 -21.07 -30.51 8.51
N ALA A 30 -19.94 -31.21 8.53
CA ALA A 30 -18.67 -30.63 8.92
C ALA A 30 -18.19 -29.73 7.76
N GLU A 31 -18.21 -28.42 7.96
CA GLU A 31 -17.62 -27.46 7.03
C GLU A 31 -16.15 -27.25 7.41
N ALA A 32 -15.24 -27.67 6.53
CA ALA A 32 -13.81 -27.41 6.67
C ALA A 32 -13.41 -26.24 5.75
N PHE A 33 -12.80 -25.20 6.32
CA PHE A 33 -12.20 -24.12 5.54
C PHE A 33 -10.78 -24.53 5.14
N SER A 34 -10.53 -24.63 3.84
CA SER A 34 -9.20 -24.83 3.28
C SER A 34 -8.51 -23.48 3.09
N PHE A 35 -7.24 -23.37 3.50
CA PHE A 35 -6.38 -22.26 3.07
C PHE A 35 -5.86 -22.59 1.67
N GLY A 36 -6.00 -21.66 0.73
CA GLY A 36 -5.57 -21.85 -0.66
C GLY A 36 -4.08 -22.20 -0.77
N GLU A 37 -3.70 -22.86 -1.85
CA GLU A 37 -2.31 -23.22 -2.12
C GLU A 37 -1.41 -21.97 -2.17
N PRO A 38 -0.13 -22.06 -1.77
CA PRO A 38 0.82 -20.95 -1.88
C PRO A 38 0.93 -20.51 -3.34
N THR A 39 0.32 -19.38 -3.69
CA THR A 39 0.51 -18.78 -5.01
C THR A 39 1.92 -18.19 -5.05
N PRO A 40 2.76 -18.56 -6.04
CA PRO A 40 4.03 -17.86 -6.23
C PRO A 40 3.74 -16.37 -6.43
N VAL A 41 4.38 -15.54 -5.61
CA VAL A 41 4.42 -14.09 -5.86
C VAL A 41 5.27 -13.94 -7.12
N ILE A 42 4.59 -13.77 -8.25
CA ILE A 42 5.20 -13.57 -9.56
C ILE A 42 6.28 -12.48 -9.44
N ASP A 43 7.37 -12.70 -10.17
CA ASP A 43 8.59 -11.90 -10.24
C ASP A 43 8.30 -10.41 -9.95
N GLY A 44 8.86 -9.86 -8.87
CA GLY A 44 8.51 -8.51 -8.39
C GLY A 44 8.73 -7.41 -9.44
N TYR A 45 9.49 -7.73 -10.48
CA TYR A 45 9.70 -6.93 -11.68
C TYR A 45 8.42 -6.73 -12.51
N ASP A 46 7.67 -7.81 -12.79
CA ASP A 46 6.45 -7.77 -13.62
C ASP A 46 5.26 -7.09 -12.94
N PHE A 47 5.29 -6.96 -11.61
CA PHE A 47 4.15 -6.38 -10.87
C PHE A 47 4.15 -4.84 -10.87
N PHE A 48 5.33 -4.21 -10.75
CA PHE A 48 5.42 -2.75 -10.63
C PHE A 48 5.86 -2.06 -11.92
N TYR A 49 6.65 -2.74 -12.74
CA TYR A 49 7.14 -2.20 -14.01
C TYR A 49 6.36 -2.86 -15.16
N THR A 50 5.44 -2.12 -15.77
CA THR A 50 4.61 -2.59 -16.89
C THR A 50 5.16 -2.16 -18.26
N GLY A 51 6.22 -1.36 -18.26
CA GLY A 51 6.78 -0.73 -19.46
C GLY A 51 5.94 0.42 -19.99
N CYS A 52 6.51 1.20 -20.89
CA CYS A 52 5.79 2.29 -21.56
C CYS A 52 4.90 1.71 -22.66
N TRP A 53 3.60 1.93 -22.55
CA TRP A 53 2.65 1.57 -23.60
C TRP A 53 1.82 2.78 -23.99
N MET A 54 1.40 2.81 -25.25
CA MET A 54 0.68 3.95 -25.80
C MET A 54 -0.82 3.79 -25.57
N LEU A 55 -1.45 4.82 -24.97
CA LEU A 55 -2.90 4.87 -24.86
C LEU A 55 -3.47 5.45 -26.15
N GLY A 56 -3.93 4.57 -27.04
CA GLY A 56 -4.36 4.96 -28.39
C GLY A 56 -3.18 5.53 -29.18
N ASN A 57 -3.33 6.73 -29.72
CA ASN A 57 -2.28 7.44 -30.49
C ASN A 57 -1.92 8.80 -29.87
N GLU A 58 -2.32 9.08 -28.62
CA GLU A 58 -2.16 10.42 -28.03
C GLU A 58 -0.89 10.52 -27.16
N TRP A 59 -0.72 9.62 -26.19
CA TRP A 59 0.43 9.66 -25.26
C TRP A 59 0.84 8.28 -24.75
N TYR A 60 2.02 8.22 -24.13
CA TYR A 60 2.51 7.06 -23.40
C TYR A 60 2.05 7.09 -21.94
N GLU A 61 1.56 5.96 -21.43
CA GLU A 61 1.42 5.77 -19.99
C GLU A 61 2.79 5.47 -19.36
N PRO A 62 3.03 5.93 -18.12
CA PRO A 62 4.30 5.71 -17.44
C PRO A 62 4.54 4.23 -17.17
N PRO A 63 5.81 3.80 -17.12
CA PRO A 63 6.15 2.39 -16.95
C PRO A 63 5.84 1.85 -15.55
N VAL A 64 5.55 2.74 -14.60
CA VAL A 64 5.17 2.43 -13.22
C VAL A 64 3.92 3.24 -12.87
N ASP A 65 3.03 2.67 -12.08
CA ASP A 65 1.81 3.35 -11.60
C ASP A 65 2.17 4.54 -10.69
N PHE A 66 2.14 5.76 -11.25
CA PHE A 66 2.39 7.00 -10.51
C PHE A 66 1.39 7.24 -9.38
N PRO A 67 0.06 7.06 -9.55
CA PRO A 67 -0.86 7.01 -8.42
C PRO A 67 -0.42 6.08 -7.28
N ALA A 68 0.03 4.85 -7.58
CA ALA A 68 0.52 3.92 -6.56
C ALA A 68 1.79 4.48 -5.87
N LEU A 69 2.80 4.91 -6.63
CA LEU A 69 4.02 5.52 -6.07
C LEU A 69 3.72 6.72 -5.18
N SER A 70 2.74 7.55 -5.55
CA SER A 70 2.33 8.71 -4.75
C SER A 70 1.75 8.34 -3.39
N GLN A 71 1.11 7.17 -3.27
CA GLN A 71 0.64 6.63 -2.00
C GLN A 71 1.82 6.01 -1.22
N THR A 72 2.69 5.27 -1.92
CA THR A 72 3.87 4.63 -1.35
C THR A 72 4.83 5.60 -0.68
N TYR A 73 4.92 6.85 -1.17
CA TYR A 73 5.72 7.91 -0.56
C TYR A 73 5.52 8.05 0.96
N ARG A 74 4.33 7.71 1.49
CA ARG A 74 4.03 7.74 2.93
C ARG A 74 3.69 6.37 3.54
N ALA A 75 3.97 5.28 2.85
CA ALA A 75 3.67 3.91 3.31
C ALA A 75 4.43 3.55 4.60
N THR A 76 5.71 3.92 4.69
CA THR A 76 6.54 3.65 5.86
C THR A 76 7.27 4.91 6.31
N ALA A 77 7.64 4.94 7.60
CA ALA A 77 8.44 6.02 8.16
C ALA A 77 9.82 6.13 7.48
N HIS A 78 10.46 5.01 7.16
CA HIS A 78 11.80 4.99 6.59
C HIS A 78 11.82 5.40 5.12
N HIS A 79 10.90 4.89 4.30
CA HIS A 79 10.83 5.27 2.88
C HIS A 79 10.53 6.77 2.72
N GLY A 80 9.48 7.26 3.39
CA GLY A 80 9.08 8.67 3.29
C GLY A 80 10.12 9.62 3.88
N SER A 81 10.74 9.26 5.00
CA SER A 81 11.78 10.08 5.61
C SER A 81 13.03 10.17 4.73
N ALA A 82 13.38 9.11 3.98
CA ALA A 82 14.57 9.11 3.13
C ALA A 82 14.45 10.15 2.01
N ILE A 83 13.30 10.17 1.33
CA ILE A 83 12.98 11.16 0.30
C ILE A 83 12.94 12.58 0.89
N GLN A 84 12.34 12.74 2.08
CA GLN A 84 12.22 14.05 2.72
C GLN A 84 13.56 14.64 3.14
N VAL A 85 14.49 13.83 3.67
CA VAL A 85 15.84 14.29 4.03
C VAL A 85 16.60 14.73 2.78
N LYS A 86 16.59 13.92 1.71
CA LYS A 86 17.19 14.28 0.40
C LYS A 86 16.64 15.62 -0.09
N ARG A 87 15.31 15.75 -0.17
CA ARG A 87 14.63 16.99 -0.57
C ARG A 87 15.04 18.17 0.32
N ASN A 88 15.05 18.01 1.64
CA ASN A 88 15.36 19.10 2.56
C ASN A 88 16.80 19.60 2.39
N ILE A 89 17.76 18.71 2.15
CA ILE A 89 19.15 19.09 1.88
C ILE A 89 19.25 19.82 0.54
N LEU A 90 18.63 19.30 -0.53
CA LEU A 90 18.58 19.97 -1.84
C LEU A 90 17.97 21.37 -1.74
N VAL A 91 16.82 21.48 -1.06
CA VAL A 91 16.13 22.75 -0.84
C VAL A 91 16.94 23.69 0.02
N ARG A 92 17.71 23.20 1.00
CA ARG A 92 18.61 24.03 1.82
C ARG A 92 19.74 24.62 0.99
N SER A 93 20.34 23.81 0.11
CA SER A 93 21.43 24.24 -0.77
C SER A 93 20.94 25.18 -1.89
N PHE A 94 19.69 25.06 -2.33
CA PHE A 94 19.14 25.89 -3.41
C PHE A 94 19.14 27.40 -3.08
N ILE A 95 19.56 28.22 -4.04
CA ILE A 95 19.49 29.68 -4.01
C ILE A 95 18.24 30.13 -4.77
N PRO A 96 17.22 30.71 -4.12
CA PRO A 96 15.99 31.12 -4.78
C PRO A 96 16.21 32.13 -5.89
N HIS A 97 15.47 31.99 -6.98
CA HIS A 97 15.50 32.86 -8.14
C HIS A 97 14.15 33.59 -8.31
N PRO A 98 14.09 34.82 -8.86
CA PRO A 98 12.81 35.48 -9.14
C PRO A 98 11.84 34.65 -10.00
N LEU A 99 12.37 33.81 -10.91
CA LEU A 99 11.57 32.93 -11.77
C LEU A 99 11.15 31.61 -11.07
N LEU A 100 11.90 31.18 -10.06
CA LEU A 100 11.68 29.90 -9.37
C LEU A 100 11.88 30.04 -7.86
N SER A 101 10.76 30.01 -7.14
CA SER A 101 10.76 30.11 -5.68
C SER A 101 11.29 28.84 -5.02
N ARG A 102 11.73 28.96 -3.75
CA ARG A 102 12.15 27.81 -2.94
C ARG A 102 11.05 26.75 -2.82
N GLN A 103 9.79 27.18 -2.70
CA GLN A 103 8.65 26.26 -2.61
C GLN A 103 8.42 25.51 -3.94
N ALA A 104 8.53 26.21 -5.07
CA ALA A 104 8.43 25.60 -6.39
C ALA A 104 9.55 24.58 -6.60
N PHE A 105 10.80 24.94 -6.29
CA PHE A 105 11.93 24.00 -6.34
C PHE A 105 11.71 22.80 -5.41
N SER A 106 11.19 23.00 -4.19
CA SER A 106 10.87 21.90 -3.28
C SER A 106 9.83 20.93 -3.85
N ALA A 107 8.84 21.42 -4.61
CA ALA A 107 7.86 20.58 -5.27
C ALA A 107 8.51 19.80 -6.43
N LEU A 108 9.31 20.48 -7.25
CA LEU A 108 10.06 19.87 -8.36
C LEU A 108 10.99 18.74 -7.89
N ALA A 109 11.77 19.01 -6.83
CA ALA A 109 12.66 18.02 -6.22
C ALA A 109 11.91 16.83 -5.62
N THR A 110 10.72 17.06 -5.05
CA THR A 110 9.89 15.96 -4.53
C THR A 110 9.41 15.07 -5.66
N ASP A 111 8.95 15.63 -6.77
CA ASP A 111 8.46 14.86 -7.90
C ASP A 111 9.58 14.02 -8.53
N TYR A 112 10.77 14.59 -8.73
CA TYR A 112 11.93 13.84 -9.21
C TYR A 112 12.27 12.67 -8.29
N LEU A 113 12.37 12.91 -6.98
CA LEU A 113 12.74 11.88 -6.01
C LEU A 113 11.68 10.78 -5.81
N VAL A 114 10.40 11.05 -6.13
CA VAL A 114 9.30 10.06 -5.99
C VAL A 114 9.04 9.32 -7.30
N PHE A 115 9.05 10.01 -8.44
CA PHE A 115 8.63 9.43 -9.71
C PHE A 115 9.80 9.14 -10.65
N GLY A 116 11.02 9.59 -10.34
CA GLY A 116 12.11 9.65 -11.31
C GLY A 116 11.82 10.64 -12.45
N ASN A 117 10.82 11.51 -12.28
CA ASN A 117 10.34 12.43 -13.31
C ASN A 117 9.95 13.75 -12.66
N CYS A 118 10.36 14.86 -13.25
CA CYS A 118 9.84 16.16 -12.86
C CYS A 118 9.65 17.07 -14.09
N TYR A 119 8.67 17.95 -14.00
CA TYR A 119 8.25 18.79 -15.12
C TYR A 119 8.18 20.25 -14.67
N LEU A 120 8.75 21.13 -15.49
CA LEU A 120 8.78 22.56 -15.25
C LEU A 120 8.21 23.30 -16.45
N GLU A 121 7.08 23.96 -16.25
CA GLU A 121 6.37 24.74 -17.26
C GLU A 121 6.93 26.17 -17.33
N LYS A 122 7.31 26.60 -18.53
CA LYS A 122 7.76 27.94 -18.84
C LYS A 122 6.55 28.83 -19.12
N ILE A 123 6.29 29.77 -18.23
CA ILE A 123 5.17 30.71 -18.36
C ILE A 123 5.66 31.98 -19.06
N TYR A 124 5.17 32.22 -20.27
CA TYR A 124 5.51 33.41 -21.05
C TYR A 124 4.43 34.49 -20.95
N GLY A 125 4.87 35.75 -20.91
CA GLY A 125 3.99 36.90 -21.06
C GLY A 125 3.67 37.18 -22.54
N ARG A 126 2.74 38.11 -22.79
CA ARG A 126 2.34 38.52 -24.15
C ARG A 126 3.50 39.04 -25.03
N LEU A 127 4.57 39.52 -24.41
CA LEU A 127 5.80 40.00 -25.08
C LEU A 127 6.86 38.90 -25.23
N ASN A 128 6.47 37.63 -25.09
CA ASN A 128 7.36 36.46 -25.13
C ASN A 128 8.52 36.49 -24.09
N ARG A 129 8.34 37.24 -23.00
CA ARG A 129 9.27 37.25 -21.86
C ARG A 129 8.89 36.13 -20.90
N LEU A 130 9.87 35.34 -20.46
CA LEU A 130 9.69 34.35 -19.40
C LEU A 130 9.32 35.06 -18.08
N LEU A 131 8.14 34.77 -17.54
CA LEU A 131 7.61 35.39 -16.32
C LEU A 131 7.83 34.52 -15.09
N ALA A 132 7.67 33.21 -15.24
CA ALA A 132 7.78 32.26 -14.15
C ALA A 132 8.06 30.85 -14.65
N LEU A 133 8.66 30.04 -13.78
CA LEU A 133 8.83 28.61 -13.96
C LEU A 133 7.95 27.89 -12.94
N LYS A 134 6.99 27.12 -13.43
CA LYS A 134 5.96 26.50 -12.59
C LYS A 134 6.09 24.97 -12.65
N PRO A 135 6.30 24.29 -11.52
CA PRO A 135 6.32 22.84 -11.49
C PRO A 135 4.96 22.27 -11.89
N ALA A 136 4.93 21.40 -12.89
CA ALA A 136 3.78 20.59 -13.22
C ALA A 136 3.91 19.25 -12.49
N ARG A 137 2.85 18.85 -11.78
CA ARG A 137 2.88 17.64 -10.93
C ARG A 137 3.08 16.39 -11.78
N ALA A 138 4.20 15.71 -11.61
CA ALA A 138 4.60 14.57 -12.43
C ALA A 138 3.56 13.44 -12.47
N LYS A 139 2.85 13.22 -11.37
CA LYS A 139 1.73 12.26 -11.28
C LYS A 139 0.72 12.39 -12.43
N TYR A 140 0.46 13.61 -12.89
CA TYR A 140 -0.61 13.93 -13.85
C TYR A 140 -0.10 14.33 -15.23
N VAL A 141 1.22 14.45 -15.42
CA VAL A 141 1.78 14.75 -16.74
C VAL A 141 1.90 13.46 -17.55
N ARG A 142 1.59 13.53 -18.84
CA ARG A 142 1.81 12.47 -19.82
C ARG A 142 2.60 13.00 -21.00
N ARG A 143 3.54 12.21 -21.50
CA ARG A 143 4.37 12.52 -22.66
C ARG A 143 3.70 11.98 -23.92
N GLY A 144 3.53 12.86 -24.91
CA GLY A 144 2.87 12.57 -26.17
C GLY A 144 3.57 11.50 -26.99
N ALA A 145 2.83 10.89 -27.92
CA ALA A 145 3.35 9.86 -28.81
C ALA A 145 4.53 10.34 -29.70
N ASP A 146 4.58 11.64 -29.97
CA ASP A 146 5.62 12.33 -30.73
C ASP A 146 6.84 12.74 -29.87
N LEU A 147 6.82 12.43 -28.58
CA LEU A 147 7.85 12.73 -27.57
C LEU A 147 8.08 14.23 -27.28
N ASN A 148 7.39 15.13 -27.99
CA ASN A 148 7.53 16.58 -27.89
C ASN A 148 6.37 17.23 -27.13
N ARG A 149 5.16 16.65 -27.25
CA ARG A 149 3.97 17.18 -26.61
C ARG A 149 3.81 16.64 -25.20
N TYR A 150 3.15 17.42 -24.35
CA TYR A 150 2.82 17.02 -22.98
C TYR A 150 1.35 17.30 -22.69
N PHE A 151 0.76 16.41 -21.92
CA PHE A 151 -0.64 16.47 -21.53
C PHE A 151 -0.77 16.49 -20.01
N TRP A 152 -1.70 17.29 -19.51
CA TRP A 152 -2.16 17.28 -18.13
C TRP A 152 -3.41 16.40 -18.03
N VAL A 153 -3.31 15.31 -17.29
CA VAL A 153 -4.34 14.27 -17.16
C VAL A 153 -4.57 13.92 -15.68
N PRO A 154 -5.28 14.78 -14.91
CA PRO A 154 -5.68 14.51 -13.54
C PRO A 154 -6.74 13.40 -13.42
N ASN A 155 -7.61 13.30 -14.41
CA ASN A 155 -8.65 12.28 -14.52
C ASN A 155 -9.02 12.10 -16.01
N TRP A 156 -9.83 11.08 -16.32
CA TRP A 156 -10.21 10.74 -17.70
C TRP A 156 -11.04 11.82 -18.41
N SER A 157 -11.78 12.65 -17.66
CA SER A 157 -12.66 13.69 -18.22
C SER A 157 -11.95 15.03 -18.44
N GLU A 158 -10.98 15.35 -17.62
CA GLU A 158 -10.24 16.62 -17.62
C GLU A 158 -8.85 16.34 -18.16
N ARG A 159 -8.72 16.41 -19.48
CA ARG A 159 -7.43 16.34 -20.17
C ARG A 159 -7.20 17.66 -20.91
N SER A 160 -6.02 18.23 -20.73
CA SER A 160 -5.60 19.44 -21.44
C SER A 160 -4.16 19.28 -21.92
N GLU A 161 -3.86 19.86 -23.05
CA GLU A 161 -2.50 19.89 -23.58
C GLU A 161 -1.74 21.12 -23.04
N PHE A 162 -0.45 20.96 -22.77
CA PHE A 162 0.44 22.10 -22.51
C PHE A 162 0.87 22.75 -23.82
N ASP A 163 1.19 24.04 -23.79
CA ASP A 163 1.72 24.73 -24.97
C ASP A 163 2.99 24.02 -25.46
N GLU A 164 3.12 23.85 -26.78
CA GLU A 164 4.24 23.12 -27.38
C GLU A 164 5.58 23.76 -26.99
N GLY A 165 6.53 22.93 -26.54
CA GLY A 165 7.84 23.39 -26.08
C GLY A 165 7.83 24.20 -24.79
N SER A 166 6.70 24.30 -24.07
CA SER A 166 6.62 25.00 -22.77
C SER A 166 7.18 24.17 -21.61
N ILE A 167 7.15 22.84 -21.69
CA ILE A 167 7.56 21.93 -20.63
C ILE A 167 9.04 21.55 -20.76
N ILE A 168 9.76 21.67 -19.66
CA ILE A 168 11.06 21.02 -19.43
C ILE A 168 10.80 19.75 -18.64
N HIS A 169 11.26 18.61 -19.15
CA HIS A 169 11.16 17.31 -18.50
C HIS A 169 12.55 16.83 -18.13
N LEU A 170 12.81 16.69 -16.82
CA LEU A 170 13.98 15.95 -16.34
C LEU A 170 13.53 14.56 -15.89
N LEU A 171 14.35 13.57 -16.20
CA LEU A 171 14.06 12.18 -15.90
C LEU A 171 15.31 11.45 -15.41
N GLU A 172 15.11 10.51 -14.49
CA GLU A 172 16.12 9.52 -14.10
C GLU A 172 16.19 8.45 -15.20
N PRO A 173 17.33 8.23 -15.86
CA PRO A 173 17.41 7.29 -16.98
C PRO A 173 16.97 5.86 -16.61
N ASP A 174 16.23 5.23 -17.52
CA ASP A 174 15.81 3.84 -17.40
C ASP A 174 16.49 2.98 -18.46
N ILE A 175 16.76 1.72 -18.12
CA ILE A 175 17.44 0.76 -19.00
C ILE A 175 16.51 0.18 -20.07
N ASN A 176 15.19 0.23 -19.85
CA ASN A 176 14.22 -0.43 -20.71
C ASN A 176 13.57 0.49 -21.73
N GLN A 177 13.58 1.81 -21.50
CA GLN A 177 12.92 2.82 -22.34
C GLN A 177 13.47 4.23 -22.08
N GLU A 178 13.20 5.16 -23.00
CA GLU A 178 13.74 6.54 -23.00
C GLU A 178 12.65 7.63 -22.85
N VAL A 179 11.40 7.25 -22.59
CA VAL A 179 10.23 8.12 -22.56
C VAL A 179 10.05 8.77 -21.19
N TYR A 180 10.14 7.97 -20.12
CA TYR A 180 9.97 8.38 -18.74
C TYR A 180 11.18 7.96 -17.91
N GLY A 181 11.35 8.58 -16.75
CA GLY A 181 12.29 8.07 -15.76
C GLY A 181 11.69 7.05 -14.81
N VAL A 182 12.56 6.33 -14.12
CA VAL A 182 12.19 5.32 -13.12
C VAL A 182 13.02 5.56 -11.85
N PRO A 183 12.40 5.63 -10.66
CA PRO A 183 13.15 5.88 -9.44
C PRO A 183 13.97 4.65 -9.00
N ASP A 184 15.23 4.85 -8.62
CA ASP A 184 16.16 3.79 -8.16
C ASP A 184 15.61 2.91 -7.03
N TYR A 185 14.76 3.47 -6.15
CA TYR A 185 14.21 2.73 -5.02
C TYR A 185 13.16 1.68 -5.42
N LEU A 186 12.79 1.57 -6.71
CA LEU A 186 11.77 0.64 -7.19
C LEU A 186 12.03 -0.79 -6.72
N GLY A 187 13.30 -1.21 -6.67
CA GLY A 187 13.70 -2.54 -6.16
C GLY A 187 13.37 -2.78 -4.68
N ALA A 188 13.19 -1.73 -3.88
CA ALA A 188 12.82 -1.82 -2.47
C ALA A 188 11.30 -1.80 -2.23
N LEU A 189 10.46 -1.69 -3.27
CA LEU A 189 9.00 -1.58 -3.11
C LEU A 189 8.38 -2.75 -2.35
N GLN A 190 8.79 -3.98 -2.63
CA GLN A 190 8.29 -5.16 -1.91
C GLN A 190 8.61 -5.08 -0.41
N SER A 191 9.83 -4.68 -0.06
CA SER A 191 10.22 -4.47 1.32
C SER A 191 9.45 -3.31 1.98
N ILE A 192 9.16 -2.23 1.24
CA ILE A 192 8.31 -1.12 1.73
C ILE A 192 6.91 -1.63 2.07
N TYR A 193 6.25 -2.34 1.16
CA TYR A 193 4.89 -2.84 1.38
C TYR A 193 4.83 -3.93 2.44
N LEU A 194 5.82 -4.83 2.49
CA LEU A 194 5.89 -5.84 3.54
C LEU A 194 6.05 -5.20 4.93
N ASN A 195 6.87 -4.14 5.02
CA ASN A 195 7.06 -3.38 6.25
C ASN A 195 5.79 -2.61 6.69
N GLU A 196 5.07 -2.03 5.73
CA GLU A 196 3.76 -1.39 5.96
C GLU A 196 2.74 -2.42 6.44
N ASN A 197 2.62 -3.55 5.73
CA ASN A 197 1.70 -4.64 6.06
C ASN A 197 1.95 -5.22 7.46
N ALA A 198 3.21 -5.41 7.86
CA ALA A 198 3.56 -5.80 9.22
C ALA A 198 3.06 -4.78 10.27
N THR A 199 3.10 -3.49 9.95
CA THR A 199 2.61 -2.42 10.82
C THR A 199 1.08 -2.43 10.90
N LEU A 200 0.40 -2.54 9.75
CA LEU A 200 -1.05 -2.61 9.66
C LEU A 200 -1.60 -3.87 10.36
N PHE A 201 -0.92 -5.01 10.21
CA PHE A 201 -1.26 -6.24 10.90
C PHE A 201 -1.19 -6.04 12.41
N ARG A 202 -0.09 -5.50 12.94
CA ARG A 202 0.06 -5.22 14.37
C ARG A 202 -0.98 -4.24 14.90
N ARG A 203 -1.34 -3.21 14.11
CA ARG A 203 -2.39 -2.25 14.48
C ARG A 203 -3.77 -2.91 14.51
N LYS A 204 -4.12 -3.71 13.49
CA LYS A 204 -5.37 -4.48 13.45
C LYS A 204 -5.43 -5.49 14.60
N TYR A 205 -4.32 -6.18 14.86
CA TYR A 205 -4.16 -7.12 15.96
C TYR A 205 -4.42 -6.45 17.32
N TYR A 206 -3.85 -5.27 17.55
CA TYR A 206 -4.07 -4.49 18.76
C TYR A 206 -5.52 -4.02 18.90
N LEU A 207 -6.11 -3.45 17.83
CA LEU A 207 -7.50 -2.96 17.83
C LEU A 207 -8.51 -4.09 18.04
N ASN A 208 -8.23 -5.28 17.50
CA ASN A 208 -9.07 -6.46 17.63
C ASN A 208 -8.73 -7.30 18.88
N GLY A 209 -8.03 -6.73 19.86
CA GLY A 209 -7.85 -7.32 21.19
C GLY A 209 -6.99 -8.58 21.30
N SER A 210 -6.04 -8.80 20.39
CA SER A 210 -5.06 -9.89 20.50
C SER A 210 -5.63 -11.31 20.52
N HIS A 211 -6.66 -11.58 19.70
CA HIS A 211 -7.15 -12.94 19.54
C HIS A 211 -6.84 -13.45 18.13
N ALA A 212 -5.84 -14.34 18.03
CA ALA A 212 -5.96 -15.43 17.09
C ALA A 212 -7.34 -16.05 17.26
N GLY A 213 -8.04 -16.27 16.16
CA GLY A 213 -9.34 -16.95 16.21
C GLY A 213 -9.22 -18.24 17.02
N PHE A 214 -10.30 -18.63 17.68
CA PHE A 214 -10.41 -19.95 18.29
C PHE A 214 -11.48 -20.74 17.55
N VAL A 215 -11.28 -22.06 17.47
CA VAL A 215 -12.33 -22.97 17.01
C VAL A 215 -13.11 -23.38 18.24
N MET A 216 -14.35 -22.93 18.35
CA MET A 216 -15.28 -23.43 19.37
C MET A 216 -15.91 -24.72 18.83
N TYR A 217 -15.52 -25.85 19.41
CA TYR A 217 -16.06 -27.16 19.13
C TYR A 217 -17.14 -27.48 20.16
N VAL A 218 -18.36 -27.72 19.71
CA VAL A 218 -19.49 -28.11 20.56
C VAL A 218 -19.88 -29.54 20.18
N SER A 219 -19.73 -30.48 21.11
CA SER A 219 -20.01 -31.90 20.91
C SER A 219 -21.15 -32.43 21.76
N ASP A 220 -21.68 -31.63 22.70
CA ASP A 220 -22.83 -32.04 23.48
C ASP A 220 -24.08 -32.07 22.59
N THR A 221 -25.02 -32.97 22.90
CA THR A 221 -26.33 -33.01 22.24
C THR A 221 -27.13 -31.80 22.72
N ALA A 222 -26.77 -30.60 22.24
CA ALA A 222 -27.51 -29.38 22.46
C ALA A 222 -28.89 -29.56 21.81
N GLN A 223 -29.89 -29.87 22.63
CA GLN A 223 -31.24 -30.22 22.20
C GLN A 223 -32.03 -29.04 21.60
N ASN A 224 -31.46 -27.83 21.54
CA ASN A 224 -32.13 -26.64 21.00
C ASN A 224 -31.27 -25.90 19.98
N GLN A 225 -31.75 -25.86 18.74
CA GLN A 225 -31.19 -25.06 17.64
C GLN A 225 -31.17 -23.56 17.96
N GLU A 226 -32.16 -23.08 18.73
CA GLU A 226 -32.26 -21.68 19.17
C GLU A 226 -31.05 -21.24 20.02
N ASP A 227 -30.54 -22.10 20.90
CA ASP A 227 -29.40 -21.81 21.77
C ASP A 227 -28.08 -21.74 20.96
N ILE A 228 -27.95 -22.59 19.93
CA ILE A 228 -26.81 -22.56 18.99
C ILE A 228 -26.84 -21.26 18.17
N ASP A 229 -28.01 -20.85 17.71
CA ASP A 229 -28.16 -19.63 16.92
C ASP A 229 -27.98 -18.37 17.79
N ALA A 230 -28.42 -18.38 19.05
CA ALA A 230 -28.14 -17.33 20.04
C ALA A 230 -26.64 -17.24 20.37
N MET A 231 -25.95 -18.38 20.54
CA MET A 231 -24.50 -18.40 20.71
C MET A 231 -23.77 -17.88 19.46
N ARG A 232 -24.23 -18.26 18.26
CA ARG A 232 -23.66 -17.76 17.00
C ARG A 232 -23.86 -16.25 16.87
N ALA A 233 -25.03 -15.73 17.26
CA ALA A 233 -25.31 -14.30 17.29
C ALA A 233 -24.42 -13.57 18.30
N ALA A 234 -24.31 -14.08 19.53
CA ALA A 234 -23.45 -13.49 20.57
C ALA A 234 -21.96 -13.50 20.17
N LEU A 235 -21.47 -14.56 19.52
CA LEU A 235 -20.11 -14.64 18.97
C LEU A 235 -19.90 -13.71 17.77
N LYS A 236 -20.96 -13.41 17.00
CA LYS A 236 -20.90 -12.47 15.89
C LYS A 236 -20.94 -11.01 16.38
N GLU A 237 -21.69 -10.73 17.43
CA GLU A 237 -21.80 -9.42 18.07
C GLU A 237 -20.57 -9.08 18.93
N SER A 238 -19.89 -10.09 19.48
CA SER A 238 -18.62 -9.92 20.20
C SER A 238 -17.43 -9.67 19.28
N LYS A 239 -17.56 -9.91 17.96
CA LYS A 239 -16.55 -9.54 16.97
C LYS A 239 -16.61 -8.02 16.70
N GLY A 240 -15.69 -7.27 17.30
CA GLY A 240 -15.53 -5.83 17.04
C GLY A 240 -14.57 -5.14 18.00
N VAL A 241 -14.05 -3.98 17.59
CA VAL A 241 -13.16 -3.14 18.42
C VAL A 241 -13.91 -2.74 19.70
N GLY A 242 -13.42 -3.18 20.86
CA GLY A 242 -14.00 -2.86 22.18
C GLY A 242 -15.08 -3.82 22.70
N ASN A 243 -15.45 -4.87 21.97
CA ASN A 243 -16.54 -5.79 22.34
C ASN A 243 -16.09 -7.09 23.04
N PHE A 244 -15.03 -7.03 23.86
CA PHE A 244 -14.63 -8.15 24.72
C PHE A 244 -15.57 -8.28 25.92
N ARG A 245 -16.76 -8.83 25.68
CA ARG A 245 -17.61 -9.36 26.73
C ARG A 245 -17.29 -10.83 26.91
N ASN A 246 -16.96 -11.22 28.14
CA ASN A 246 -16.82 -12.62 28.52
C ASN A 246 -18.10 -13.36 28.14
N LEU A 247 -18.02 -14.35 27.25
CA LEU A 247 -19.15 -15.20 26.89
C LEU A 247 -19.35 -16.22 28.02
N PHE A 248 -20.37 -16.00 28.85
CA PHE A 248 -20.77 -16.95 29.88
C PHE A 248 -21.84 -17.88 29.33
N LEU A 249 -21.58 -19.18 29.34
CA LEU A 249 -22.53 -20.19 28.90
C LEU A 249 -22.81 -21.16 30.04
N TYR A 250 -24.09 -21.33 30.35
CA TYR A 250 -24.58 -22.26 31.37
C TYR A 250 -25.25 -23.45 30.67
N SER A 251 -24.73 -24.65 30.88
CA SER A 251 -25.30 -25.89 30.36
C SER A 251 -25.59 -26.85 31.51
N PRO A 252 -26.87 -26.94 31.98
CA PRO A 252 -27.25 -27.91 33.00
C PRO A 252 -27.17 -29.31 32.39
N ASN A 253 -26.30 -30.17 32.96
CA ASN A 253 -25.89 -31.51 32.47
C ASN A 253 -24.81 -31.56 31.37
N GLY A 254 -24.08 -30.47 31.13
CA GLY A 254 -22.98 -30.47 30.15
C GLY A 254 -21.86 -31.45 30.48
N LYS A 255 -21.37 -32.19 29.48
CA LYS A 255 -20.18 -33.06 29.63
C LYS A 255 -18.91 -32.22 29.69
N LYS A 256 -17.86 -32.75 30.36
CA LYS A 256 -16.55 -32.09 30.51
C LYS A 256 -15.92 -31.66 29.16
N ASP A 257 -16.19 -32.41 28.09
CA ASP A 257 -15.73 -32.13 26.72
C ASP A 257 -16.82 -31.57 25.80
N GLY A 258 -18.00 -31.25 26.32
CA GLY A 258 -19.15 -30.82 25.52
C GLY A 258 -18.93 -29.52 24.75
N ILE A 259 -18.06 -28.64 25.26
CA ILE A 259 -17.64 -27.40 24.59
C ILE A 259 -16.14 -27.21 24.80
N GLN A 260 -15.40 -27.19 23.72
CA GLN A 260 -13.96 -26.97 23.70
C GLN A 260 -13.63 -25.72 22.91
N ILE A 261 -12.81 -24.85 23.49
CA ILE A 261 -12.18 -23.75 22.78
C ILE A 261 -10.79 -24.25 22.39
N ILE A 262 -10.63 -24.56 21.10
CA ILE A 262 -9.33 -24.92 20.54
C ILE A 262 -8.69 -23.60 20.07
N PRO A 263 -7.70 -23.05 20.80
CA PRO A 263 -7.01 -21.86 20.33
C PRO A 263 -6.30 -22.22 19.02
N ILE A 264 -6.46 -21.40 17.98
CA ILE A 264 -5.56 -21.49 16.83
C ILE A 264 -4.23 -20.93 17.34
N SER A 265 -3.29 -21.82 17.66
CA SER A 265 -2.00 -21.43 18.25
C SER A 265 -1.31 -20.38 17.38
N GLU A 266 -1.17 -19.20 17.97
CA GLU A 266 -0.59 -17.98 17.40
C GLU A 266 0.96 -17.98 17.44
N VAL A 267 1.55 -19.08 17.91
CA VAL A 267 2.87 -19.10 18.57
C VAL A 267 4.05 -18.96 17.60
N ALA A 268 3.86 -19.10 16.28
CA ALA A 268 4.96 -18.98 15.33
C ALA A 268 5.12 -17.58 14.67
N ALA A 269 4.07 -16.74 14.65
CA ALA A 269 4.10 -15.48 13.88
C ALA A 269 4.57 -14.26 14.69
N LYS A 270 4.48 -14.30 16.03
CA LYS A 270 4.88 -13.15 16.88
C LYS A 270 6.39 -12.88 16.83
N ASP A 271 7.22 -13.91 16.69
CA ASP A 271 8.68 -13.78 16.72
C ASP A 271 9.27 -13.23 15.41
N ASP A 272 8.56 -13.34 14.28
CA ASP A 272 9.10 -12.94 12.97
C ASP A 272 8.82 -11.47 12.60
N PHE A 273 7.83 -10.80 13.22
CA PHE A 273 7.52 -9.41 12.86
C PHE A 273 8.67 -8.42 13.11
N ALA A 274 9.45 -8.65 14.16
CA ALA A 274 10.61 -7.81 14.45
C ALA A 274 11.70 -8.02 13.38
N ALA A 275 11.95 -9.27 12.99
CA ALA A 275 12.91 -9.61 11.93
C ALA A 275 12.47 -9.01 10.59
N ILE A 276 11.22 -9.24 10.18
CA ILE A 276 10.63 -8.64 8.98
C ILE A 276 10.81 -7.12 8.99
N LYS A 277 10.46 -6.43 10.09
CA LYS A 277 10.57 -4.97 10.18
C LYS A 277 12.01 -4.46 10.10
N ASN A 278 12.97 -5.21 10.65
CA ASN A 278 14.39 -4.83 10.62
C ASN A 278 15.01 -5.07 9.25
N ILE A 279 14.82 -6.25 8.65
CA ILE A 279 15.35 -6.60 7.33
C ILE A 279 14.78 -5.64 6.28
N THR A 280 13.46 -5.48 6.25
CA THR A 280 12.81 -4.61 5.27
C THR A 280 13.12 -3.12 5.50
N ARG A 281 13.49 -2.71 6.72
CA ARG A 281 14.01 -1.35 6.97
C ARG A 281 15.39 -1.20 6.31
N ASP A 282 16.26 -2.18 6.47
CA ASP A 282 17.61 -2.13 5.93
C ASP A 282 17.59 -2.16 4.38
N ASP A 283 16.69 -2.93 3.77
CA ASP A 283 16.42 -2.89 2.33
C ASP A 283 15.95 -1.51 1.85
N GLN A 284 15.08 -0.85 2.62
CA GLN A 284 14.62 0.50 2.32
C GLN A 284 15.75 1.53 2.37
N LEU A 285 16.67 1.40 3.34
CA LEU A 285 17.85 2.25 3.44
C LEU A 285 18.79 2.00 2.26
N ALA A 286 18.99 0.74 1.88
CA ALA A 286 19.82 0.35 0.74
C ALA A 286 19.23 0.88 -0.59
N GLY A 287 17.93 0.72 -0.82
CA GLY A 287 17.24 1.22 -2.02
C GLY A 287 17.27 2.74 -2.14
N HIS A 288 17.39 3.47 -1.02
CA HIS A 288 17.58 4.92 -1.01
C HIS A 288 19.04 5.37 -0.89
N ARG A 289 19.97 4.44 -0.66
CA ARG A 289 21.39 4.69 -0.36
C ARG A 289 21.58 5.73 0.76
N ILE A 290 20.68 5.75 1.76
CA ILE A 290 20.70 6.77 2.83
C ILE A 290 21.36 6.23 4.11
N PRO A 291 22.31 6.98 4.72
CA PRO A 291 22.88 6.59 5.99
C PRO A 291 21.81 6.54 7.11
N PRO A 292 21.78 5.48 7.94
CA PRO A 292 20.80 5.34 9.01
C PRO A 292 20.84 6.47 10.05
N GLN A 293 22.01 7.10 10.24
CA GLN A 293 22.20 8.22 11.16
C GLN A 293 21.37 9.45 10.76
N LEU A 294 21.22 9.71 9.45
CA LEU A 294 20.42 10.83 8.94
C LEU A 294 18.91 10.58 9.06
N MET A 295 18.54 9.35 9.36
CA MET A 295 17.16 8.88 9.48
C MET A 295 16.68 8.82 10.93
N GLY A 296 17.51 9.25 11.90
CA GLY A 296 17.20 9.16 13.32
C GLY A 296 17.09 7.72 13.83
N ILE A 297 17.68 6.76 13.13
CA ILE A 297 17.70 5.36 13.56
C ILE A 297 18.67 5.22 14.73
N ILE A 298 18.20 4.57 15.80
CA ILE A 298 19.03 4.28 16.97
C ILE A 298 19.78 2.96 16.70
N PRO A 299 21.12 2.93 16.87
CA PRO A 299 21.89 1.71 16.70
C PRO A 299 21.53 0.68 17.76
N ASN A 300 21.41 -0.58 17.35
CA ASN A 300 21.14 -1.70 18.25
C ASN A 300 22.42 -2.34 18.84
N ASN A 301 23.61 -1.89 18.41
CA ASN A 301 24.91 -2.41 18.83
C ASN A 301 25.69 -1.38 19.67
N THR A 302 26.57 -1.86 20.54
CA THR A 302 27.36 -1.02 21.46
C THR A 302 28.34 -0.08 20.75
N GLY A 303 28.72 -0.37 19.51
CA GLY A 303 29.64 0.43 18.70
C GLY A 303 29.03 1.63 17.95
N GLY A 304 27.69 1.72 17.89
CA GLY A 304 27.00 2.79 17.18
C GLY A 304 27.24 2.81 15.66
N PHE A 305 26.89 3.92 15.02
CA PHE A 305 27.06 4.11 13.57
C PHE A 305 28.29 4.96 13.19
N GLY A 306 29.15 5.30 14.14
CA GLY A 306 30.31 6.18 13.90
C GLY A 306 29.95 7.65 13.73
N ASP A 307 30.82 8.38 13.02
CA ASP A 307 30.76 9.84 12.85
C ASP A 307 29.67 10.28 11.85
N VAL A 308 28.65 10.97 12.36
CA VAL A 308 27.49 11.44 11.59
C VAL A 308 27.87 12.51 10.57
N GLU A 309 28.83 13.38 10.89
CA GLU A 309 29.26 14.46 9.99
C GLU A 309 29.96 13.89 8.75
N LYS A 310 30.83 12.90 8.93
CA LYS A 310 31.48 12.23 7.80
C LYS A 310 30.47 11.48 6.93
N ALA A 311 29.53 10.78 7.54
CA ALA A 311 28.46 10.09 6.81
C ALA A 311 27.60 11.08 6.01
N ALA A 312 27.25 12.23 6.60
CA ALA A 312 26.52 13.29 5.91
C ALA A 312 27.29 13.84 4.71
N LYS A 313 28.58 14.15 4.87
CA LYS A 313 29.44 14.67 3.79
C LYS A 313 29.51 13.69 2.61
N VAL A 314 29.83 12.42 2.87
CA VAL A 314 29.88 11.38 1.82
C VAL A 314 28.53 11.23 1.12
N PHE A 315 27.43 11.23 1.89
CA PHE A 315 26.08 11.15 1.33
C PHE A 315 25.75 12.35 0.44
N VAL A 316 26.00 13.58 0.88
CA VAL A 316 25.70 14.75 0.06
C VAL A 316 26.53 14.76 -1.22
N THR A 317 27.84 14.50 -1.13
CA THR A 317 28.74 14.51 -2.27
C THR A 317 28.40 13.42 -3.30
N ASN A 318 28.06 12.20 -2.86
CA ASN A 318 27.84 11.10 -3.80
C ASN A 318 26.38 10.91 -4.22
N GLU A 319 25.41 11.37 -3.43
CA GLU A 319 23.97 11.16 -3.72
C GLU A 319 23.22 12.43 -4.08
N LEU A 320 23.60 13.59 -3.54
CA LEU A 320 22.83 14.82 -3.74
C LEU A 320 23.47 15.80 -4.70
N GLU A 321 24.79 15.90 -4.74
CA GLU A 321 25.48 16.73 -5.75
C GLU A 321 25.22 16.22 -7.18
N PRO A 322 25.17 14.91 -7.47
CA PRO A 322 24.74 14.42 -8.79
C PRO A 322 23.30 14.81 -9.11
N VAL A 323 22.40 14.72 -8.14
CA VAL A 323 21.00 15.17 -8.30
C VAL A 323 20.93 16.69 -8.52
N GLN A 324 21.78 17.47 -7.86
CA GLN A 324 21.91 18.91 -8.14
C GLN A 324 22.37 19.17 -9.57
N ALA A 325 23.32 18.38 -10.07
CA ALA A 325 23.80 18.48 -11.46
C ALA A 325 22.66 18.22 -12.46
N VAL A 326 21.83 17.19 -12.24
CA VAL A 326 20.63 16.93 -13.06
C VAL A 326 19.67 18.13 -13.05
N PHE A 327 19.42 18.73 -11.88
CA PHE A 327 18.60 19.96 -11.83
C PHE A 327 19.24 21.15 -12.54
N SER A 328 20.58 21.23 -12.56
CA SER A 328 21.30 22.29 -13.25
C SER A 328 21.18 22.21 -14.78
N GLU A 329 20.85 21.05 -15.36
CA GLU A 329 20.55 20.92 -16.80
C GLU A 329 19.38 21.83 -17.25
N ILE A 330 18.49 22.20 -16.33
CA ILE A 330 17.43 23.20 -16.59
C ILE A 330 18.03 24.52 -17.09
N ASN A 331 19.20 24.92 -16.59
CA ASN A 331 19.86 26.15 -17.00
C ASN A 331 20.30 26.07 -18.47
N ASP A 332 20.83 24.93 -18.90
CA ASP A 332 21.26 24.72 -20.28
C ASP A 332 20.06 24.75 -21.23
N LEU A 333 18.94 24.12 -20.82
CA LEU A 333 17.69 24.12 -21.58
C LEU A 333 17.02 25.51 -21.65
N LEU A 334 17.24 26.37 -20.65
CA LEU A 334 16.73 27.74 -20.63
C LEU A 334 17.68 28.75 -21.29
N GLY A 335 18.98 28.47 -21.33
CA GLY A 335 20.03 29.44 -21.65
C GLY A 335 20.21 30.54 -20.58
N GLU A 336 19.68 30.33 -19.37
CA GLU A 336 19.74 31.27 -18.24
C GLU A 336 20.02 30.51 -16.94
N GLU A 337 20.90 31.03 -16.09
CA GLU A 337 21.27 30.42 -14.81
C GLU A 337 20.20 30.67 -13.74
N VAL A 338 19.18 29.81 -13.69
CA VAL A 338 18.08 29.87 -12.71
C VAL A 338 18.34 28.99 -11.50
N ILE A 339 18.79 27.75 -11.73
CA ILE A 339 19.09 26.76 -10.69
C ILE A 339 20.52 26.93 -10.22
N ARG A 340 20.67 27.32 -8.95
CA ARG A 340 21.98 27.48 -8.30
C ARG A 340 21.97 26.86 -6.92
N PHE A 341 23.09 26.27 -6.54
CA PHE A 341 23.28 25.64 -5.25
C PHE A 341 24.46 26.26 -4.51
N LYS A 342 24.32 26.39 -3.19
CA LYS A 342 25.43 26.67 -2.29
C LYS A 342 26.18 25.38 -2.01
N GLU A 343 27.48 25.52 -1.77
CA GLU A 343 28.28 24.42 -1.24
C GLU A 343 27.70 23.91 0.08
N TYR A 344 27.69 22.59 0.24
CA TYR A 344 27.15 21.97 1.43
C TYR A 344 28.09 22.21 2.62
N SER A 345 27.58 22.91 3.62
CA SER A 345 28.25 23.04 4.92
C SER A 345 27.28 22.75 6.06
N LEU A 346 27.80 22.17 7.15
CA LEU A 346 27.07 22.01 8.41
C LEU A 346 27.11 23.27 9.27
N ASP A 347 27.99 24.21 8.94
CA ASP A 347 28.07 25.49 9.64
C ASP A 347 26.83 26.35 9.34
N PRO A 348 26.45 27.24 10.26
CA PRO A 348 25.45 28.26 9.99
C PRO A 348 25.89 29.12 8.79
N GLN A 349 25.02 29.26 7.79
CA GLN A 349 25.27 30.04 6.57
C GLN A 349 24.46 31.34 6.52
#